data_AF-A0A3C0AQN5-F1
#
_entry.id   AF-A0A3C0AQN5-F1
#
_cell.length_a   1.000
_cell.length_b   1.000
_cell.length_c   1.000
_cell.angle_alpha   90.00
_cell.angle_beta   90.00
_cell.angle_gamma   90.00
#
_symmetry.space_group_name_H-M   'P 1'
#
loop_
_entity.id
_entity.type
_entity.pdbx_description
1 polymer ?
#
loop_
_entity_poly.entity_id
_entity_poly.type
_entity_poly.pdbx_seq_one_letter_code
_entity_poly.pdbx_strand_id
1 'polypeptide(L)'
;GLGLAISKRLVEMLGGQIQVSSSTGSGSTFTISVNTGSLQGVQLLNLDQASIKSAVTGSSQEISESVCKTIAASRVLVVEDGLDNQRLISFLLKKEGMEVDLADNGQLGYEKIMAALQSGEPYDFVLMDMQM
;
A
#
# COMPACT_ATOMS: atom_id res chain seq x y z
N GLY A 1 -11.55 -25.78 -3.57
CA GLY A 1 -11.57 -24.91 -2.38
C GLY A 1 -12.19 -23.57 -2.73
N LEU A 2 -12.63 -22.81 -1.73
CA LEU A 2 -13.30 -21.50 -1.89
C LEU A 2 -12.49 -20.46 -2.66
N GLY A 3 -11.15 -20.55 -2.60
CA GLY A 3 -10.24 -19.55 -3.18
C GLY A 3 -10.53 -19.20 -4.64
N LEU A 4 -10.66 -20.20 -5.53
CA LEU A 4 -10.89 -19.94 -6.96
C LEU A 4 -12.28 -19.36 -7.23
N ALA A 5 -13.28 -19.72 -6.43
CA ALA A 5 -14.63 -19.16 -6.55
C ALA A 5 -14.66 -17.68 -6.17
N ILE A 6 -13.91 -17.30 -5.12
CA ILE A 6 -13.75 -15.90 -4.72
C ILE A 6 -12.98 -15.13 -5.80
N SER A 7 -11.83 -15.66 -6.26
CA SER A 7 -11.04 -15.02 -7.33
C SER A 7 -11.86 -14.82 -8.59
N LYS A 8 -12.65 -15.82 -9.01
CA LYS A 8 -13.53 -15.69 -10.18
C LYS A 8 -14.53 -14.56 -10.01
N ARG A 9 -15.22 -14.50 -8.86
CA ARG A 9 -16.21 -13.45 -8.57
C ARG A 9 -15.59 -12.04 -8.61
N LEU A 10 -14.42 -11.86 -8.02
CA LEU A 10 -13.72 -10.57 -8.02
C LEU A 10 -13.32 -10.14 -9.44
N VAL A 11 -12.78 -11.07 -10.24
CA VAL A 11 -12.37 -10.80 -11.61
C VAL A 11 -13.57 -10.44 -12.49
N GLU A 12 -14.70 -11.13 -12.34
CA GLU A 12 -15.94 -10.82 -13.06
C GLU A 12 -16.52 -9.46 -12.65
N MET A 13 -16.45 -9.11 -11.35
CA MET A 13 -16.84 -7.78 -10.87
C MET A 13 -15.99 -6.66 -11.46
N LEU A 14 -14.72 -6.93 -11.76
CA LEU A 14 -13.80 -6.01 -12.46
C LEU A 14 -13.93 -6.09 -13.99
N GLY A 15 -15.01 -6.67 -14.53
CA GLY A 15 -15.26 -6.78 -15.97
C GLY A 15 -14.25 -7.67 -16.71
N GLY A 16 -13.62 -8.58 -15.97
CA GLY A 16 -12.56 -9.47 -16.43
C GLY A 16 -12.97 -10.92 -16.59
N GLN A 17 -11.98 -11.79 -16.84
CA GLN A 17 -12.15 -13.25 -16.86
C GLN A 17 -10.93 -13.97 -16.31
N ILE A 18 -11.15 -15.18 -15.79
CA ILE A 18 -10.12 -16.11 -15.29
C ILE A 18 -10.17 -17.42 -16.08
N GLN A 19 -9.01 -17.93 -16.47
CA GLN A 19 -8.83 -19.19 -17.19
C GLN A 19 -7.72 -20.01 -16.53
N VAL A 20 -7.78 -21.33 -16.68
CA VAL A 20 -6.75 -22.25 -16.16
C VAL A 20 -6.36 -23.27 -17.22
N SER A 21 -5.06 -23.48 -17.39
CA SER A 21 -4.48 -24.58 -18.16
C SER A 21 -3.66 -25.44 -17.21
N SER A 22 -3.95 -26.75 -17.14
CA SER A 22 -3.28 -27.66 -16.23
C SER A 22 -3.13 -29.05 -16.85
N SER A 23 -1.97 -29.66 -16.65
CA SER A 23 -1.69 -31.04 -17.02
C SER A 23 -0.96 -31.75 -15.87
N THR A 24 -1.37 -32.98 -15.59
CA THR A 24 -0.77 -33.81 -14.54
C THR A 24 0.74 -33.94 -14.77
N GLY A 25 1.52 -33.60 -13.74
CA GLY A 25 2.99 -33.65 -13.81
C GLY A 25 3.66 -32.41 -14.42
N SER A 26 2.91 -31.44 -14.95
CA SER A 26 3.47 -30.18 -15.51
C SER A 26 3.06 -28.92 -14.74
N GLY A 27 2.14 -29.05 -13.78
CA GLY A 27 1.63 -27.95 -12.97
C GLY A 27 0.39 -27.26 -13.58
N SER A 28 0.09 -26.06 -13.09
CA SER A 28 -1.11 -25.29 -13.46
C SER A 28 -0.75 -23.84 -13.73
N THR A 29 -1.23 -23.29 -14.84
CA THR A 29 -1.16 -21.87 -15.17
C THR A 29 -2.55 -21.26 -15.06
N PHE A 30 -2.69 -20.21 -14.26
CA PHE A 30 -3.91 -19.42 -14.15
C PHE A 30 -3.69 -18.08 -14.84
N THR A 31 -4.58 -17.71 -15.74
CA THR A 31 -4.53 -16.44 -16.48
C THR A 31 -5.73 -15.61 -16.10
N ILE A 32 -5.49 -14.35 -15.72
CA ILE A 32 -6.51 -13.40 -15.31
C ILE A 32 -6.42 -12.18 -16.23
N SER A 33 -7.57 -11.67 -16.62
CA SER A 33 -7.71 -10.35 -17.26
C SER A 33 -8.74 -9.55 -16.48
N VAL A 34 -8.57 -8.24 -16.42
CA VAL A 34 -9.48 -7.30 -15.78
C VAL A 34 -9.69 -6.11 -16.70
N ASN A 35 -10.86 -5.46 -16.63
CA ASN A 35 -11.11 -4.23 -17.36
C ASN A 35 -10.57 -3.05 -16.54
N THR A 36 -9.47 -2.46 -16.99
CA THR A 36 -8.85 -1.30 -16.33
C THR A 36 -9.53 0.03 -16.68
N GLY A 37 -10.61 0.01 -17.47
CA GLY A 37 -11.19 1.23 -18.04
C GLY A 37 -10.33 1.81 -19.16
N SER A 38 -10.56 3.08 -19.49
CA SER A 38 -9.79 3.76 -20.53
C SER A 38 -8.35 4.01 -20.09
N LEU A 39 -7.40 3.67 -20.98
CA LEU A 39 -5.98 3.98 -20.82
C LEU A 39 -5.59 5.29 -21.53
N GLN A 40 -6.56 6.09 -22.02
CA GLN A 40 -6.25 7.39 -22.62
C GLN A 40 -5.60 8.31 -21.58
N GLY A 41 -4.43 8.85 -21.93
CA GLY A 41 -3.65 9.73 -21.04
C GLY A 41 -2.91 9.02 -19.92
N VAL A 42 -3.01 7.68 -19.81
CA VAL A 42 -2.24 6.90 -18.83
C VAL A 42 -0.85 6.65 -19.40
N GLN A 43 0.17 7.25 -18.78
CA GLN A 43 1.56 6.95 -19.11
C GLN A 43 1.92 5.55 -18.59
N LEU A 44 1.95 4.57 -19.49
CA LEU A 44 2.42 3.23 -19.15
C LEU A 44 3.95 3.23 -19.03
N LEU A 45 4.45 2.77 -17.89
CA LEU A 45 5.87 2.54 -17.69
C LEU A 45 6.27 1.25 -18.39
N ASN A 46 7.02 1.37 -19.49
CA ASN A 46 7.70 0.23 -20.10
C ASN A 46 8.96 -0.07 -19.29
N LEU A 47 8.77 -0.83 -18.22
CA LEU A 47 9.86 -1.41 -17.45
C LEU A 47 10.40 -2.61 -18.23
N ASP A 48 11.46 -2.42 -19.02
CA ASP A 48 12.21 -3.56 -19.52
C ASP A 48 12.97 -4.24 -18.36
N GLN A 49 13.34 -5.52 -18.54
CA GLN A 49 14.04 -6.26 -17.49
C GLN A 49 15.37 -5.59 -17.06
N ALA A 50 15.97 -4.80 -17.95
CA ALA A 50 17.18 -4.03 -17.68
C ALA A 50 16.91 -2.80 -16.78
N SER A 51 15.78 -2.13 -16.96
CA SER A 51 15.31 -0.98 -16.16
C SER A 51 14.90 -1.42 -14.76
N ILE A 52 14.27 -2.59 -14.61
CA ILE A 52 13.96 -3.16 -13.29
C ILE A 52 15.26 -3.49 -12.55
N LYS A 53 16.25 -4.11 -13.23
CA LYS A 53 17.56 -4.39 -12.61
C LYS A 53 18.32 -3.12 -12.26
N SER A 54 18.27 -2.08 -13.11
CA SER A 54 18.92 -0.80 -12.83
C SER A 54 18.24 -0.03 -11.70
N ALA A 55 16.91 -0.07 -11.57
CA ALA A 55 16.22 0.51 -10.41
C ALA A 55 16.55 -0.22 -9.09
N VAL A 56 16.85 -1.52 -9.17
CA VAL A 56 17.25 -2.34 -8.00
C VAL A 56 18.75 -2.20 -7.68
N THR A 57 19.59 -1.85 -8.66
CA THR A 57 21.06 -1.97 -8.55
C THR A 57 21.80 -0.65 -8.75
N GLY A 58 21.19 0.40 -9.31
CA GLY A 58 21.83 1.66 -9.66
C GLY A 58 21.06 2.87 -9.13
N SER A 59 21.71 3.61 -8.22
CA SER A 59 21.30 4.87 -7.57
C SER A 59 20.73 4.81 -6.13
N SER A 60 20.66 3.63 -5.51
CA SER A 60 20.05 3.47 -4.18
C SER A 60 20.94 3.79 -2.98
N GLN A 61 22.16 4.33 -3.13
CA GLN A 61 23.00 4.61 -1.94
C GLN A 61 22.85 6.05 -1.42
N GLU A 62 22.92 7.07 -2.28
CA GLU A 62 22.85 8.48 -1.80
C GLU A 62 21.40 9.01 -1.69
N ILE A 63 20.50 8.59 -2.58
CA ILE A 63 19.07 8.93 -2.48
C ILE A 63 18.43 8.15 -1.32
N SER A 64 18.80 6.88 -1.11
CA SER A 64 18.16 6.07 -0.06
C SER A 64 18.59 6.46 1.34
N GLU A 65 19.83 6.91 1.59
CA GLU A 65 20.23 7.33 2.95
C GLU A 65 19.59 8.65 3.38
N SER A 66 19.47 9.63 2.46
CA SER A 66 18.82 10.90 2.76
C SER A 66 17.30 10.75 2.87
N VAL A 67 16.65 10.00 1.97
CA VAL A 67 15.22 9.70 2.04
C VAL A 67 14.87 8.85 3.26
N CYS A 68 15.68 7.82 3.59
CA CYS A 68 15.48 7.06 4.82
C CYS A 68 15.64 7.93 6.08
N LYS A 69 16.59 8.88 6.09
CA LYS A 69 16.71 9.85 7.20
C LYS A 69 15.52 10.78 7.31
N THR A 70 14.95 11.24 6.19
CA THR A 70 13.78 12.11 6.18
C THR A 70 12.54 11.39 6.67
N ILE A 71 12.33 10.14 6.26
CA ILE A 71 11.18 9.31 6.69
C ILE A 71 11.31 8.91 8.17
N ALA A 72 12.53 8.62 8.64
CA ALA A 72 12.77 8.20 10.02
C ALA A 72 12.47 9.27 11.07
N ALA A 73 12.31 10.54 10.71
CA ALA A 73 11.95 11.62 11.64
C ALA A 73 10.51 12.15 11.45
N SER A 74 9.71 11.48 10.62
CA SER A 74 8.36 11.93 10.30
C SER A 74 7.36 11.69 11.43
N ARG A 75 6.38 12.60 11.53
CA ARG A 75 5.21 12.49 12.41
C ARG A 75 4.04 11.88 11.67
N VAL A 76 3.52 10.77 12.19
CA VAL A 76 2.50 9.95 11.56
C VAL A 76 1.28 9.83 12.46
N LEU A 77 0.10 10.04 11.88
CA LEU A 77 -1.15 9.67 12.52
C LEU A 77 -1.66 8.35 11.95
N VAL A 78 -1.83 7.35 12.80
CA VAL A 78 -2.49 6.08 12.46
C VAL A 78 -3.92 6.12 12.97
N VAL A 79 -4.89 5.94 12.07
CA VAL A 79 -6.32 5.97 12.35
C VAL A 79 -6.86 4.56 12.12
N GLU A 80 -7.13 3.85 13.21
CA GLU A 80 -7.53 2.44 13.16
C GLU A 80 -8.30 2.04 14.42
N ASP A 81 -9.35 1.21 14.31
CA ASP A 81 -10.23 0.83 15.42
C ASP A 81 -9.75 -0.43 16.19
N GLY A 82 -9.00 -1.31 15.52
CA GLY A 82 -8.46 -2.54 16.10
C GLY A 82 -7.21 -2.32 16.95
N LEU A 83 -7.30 -2.54 18.28
CA LEU A 83 -6.18 -2.38 19.22
C LEU A 83 -4.91 -3.17 18.84
N ASP A 84 -5.07 -4.37 18.29
CA ASP A 84 -3.93 -5.20 17.88
C ASP A 84 -3.28 -4.66 16.60
N ASN A 85 -4.08 -4.12 15.66
CA ASN A 85 -3.60 -3.46 14.45
C ASN A 85 -2.86 -2.17 14.81
N GLN A 86 -3.44 -1.34 15.68
CA GLN A 86 -2.78 -0.13 16.20
C GLN A 86 -1.41 -0.46 16.81
N ARG A 87 -1.32 -1.50 17.64
CA ARG A 87 -0.06 -1.93 18.27
C ARG A 87 0.96 -2.39 17.23
N LEU A 88 0.55 -3.23 16.29
CA LEU A 88 1.44 -3.75 15.24
C LEU A 88 1.98 -2.63 14.36
N ILE A 89 1.09 -1.78 13.82
CA ILE A 89 1.45 -0.68 12.93
C ILE A 89 2.35 0.31 13.67
N SER A 90 1.99 0.69 14.91
CA SER A 90 2.82 1.58 15.74
C SER A 90 4.21 1.00 16.00
N PHE A 91 4.29 -0.29 16.29
CA PHE A 91 5.57 -0.96 16.53
C PHE A 91 6.47 -0.92 15.29
N LEU A 92 5.91 -1.20 14.10
CA LEU A 92 6.65 -1.16 12.85
C LEU A 92 7.14 0.25 12.52
N LEU A 93 6.28 1.27 12.60
CA LEU A 93 6.63 2.65 12.29
C LEU A 93 7.65 3.23 13.28
N LYS A 94 7.49 2.98 14.58
CA LYS A 94 8.46 3.41 15.60
C LYS A 94 9.81 2.73 15.46
N LYS A 95 9.83 1.46 15.02
CA LYS A 95 11.09 0.73 14.74
C LYS A 95 11.88 1.40 13.60
N GLU A 96 11.19 2.00 12.64
CA GLU A 96 11.79 2.80 11.55
C GLU A 96 12.10 4.25 11.98
N GLY A 97 11.95 4.61 13.26
CA GLY A 97 12.32 5.90 13.84
C GLY A 97 11.19 6.92 13.96
N MET A 98 10.02 6.65 13.37
CA MET A 98 8.93 7.63 13.25
C MET A 98 8.25 7.94 14.58
N GLU A 99 7.74 9.16 14.70
CA GLU A 99 6.82 9.55 15.78
C GLU A 99 5.39 9.18 15.38
N VAL A 100 4.69 8.42 16.23
CA VAL A 100 3.37 7.86 15.90
C VAL A 100 2.34 8.26 16.94
N ASP A 101 1.29 8.93 16.47
CA ASP A 101 0.04 9.15 17.18
C ASP A 101 -1.05 8.20 16.68
N LEU A 102 -1.98 7.85 17.56
CA LEU A 102 -3.08 6.92 17.29
C LEU A 102 -4.44 7.62 17.38
N ALA A 103 -5.40 7.22 16.55
CA ALA A 103 -6.81 7.56 16.69
C ALA A 103 -7.69 6.33 16.47
N ASP A 104 -8.67 6.14 17.36
CA ASP A 104 -9.50 4.93 17.38
C ASP A 104 -10.65 4.95 16.37
N ASN A 105 -10.89 6.09 15.73
CA ASN A 105 -11.92 6.24 14.69
C ASN A 105 -11.63 7.44 13.78
N GLY A 106 -12.34 7.53 12.66
CA GLY A 106 -12.18 8.61 11.68
C GLY A 106 -12.46 10.01 12.23
N GLN A 107 -13.43 10.14 13.15
CA GLN A 107 -13.78 11.43 13.78
C GLN A 107 -12.64 11.96 14.65
N LEU A 108 -12.09 11.12 15.53
CA LEU A 108 -10.92 11.45 16.36
C LEU A 108 -9.68 11.70 15.49
N GLY A 109 -9.53 10.94 14.41
CA GLY A 109 -8.46 11.15 13.42
C GLY A 109 -8.54 12.55 12.81
N TYR A 110 -9.72 12.95 12.33
CA TYR A 110 -9.98 14.28 11.79
C TYR A 110 -9.70 15.39 12.81
N GLU A 111 -10.21 15.25 14.03
CA GLU A 111 -10.00 16.23 15.11
C GLU A 111 -8.51 16.43 15.41
N LYS A 112 -7.73 15.34 15.47
CA LYS A 112 -6.28 15.41 15.67
C LYS A 112 -5.56 16.11 14.52
N ILE A 113 -5.92 15.80 13.27
CA ILE A 113 -5.35 16.46 12.09
C ILE A 113 -5.61 17.96 12.14
N MET A 114 -6.85 18.36 12.44
CA MET A 114 -7.22 19.77 12.51
C MET A 114 -6.50 20.50 13.65
N ALA A 115 -6.38 19.87 14.82
CA ALA A 115 -5.64 20.44 15.95
C ALA A 115 -4.15 20.62 15.61
N ALA A 116 -3.52 19.62 15.00
CA ALA A 116 -2.12 19.64 14.56
C ALA A 116 -1.85 20.75 13.53
N LEU A 117 -2.76 20.93 12.57
CA LEU A 117 -2.70 22.04 11.60
C LEU A 117 -2.80 23.41 12.28
N GLN A 118 -3.68 23.55 13.27
CA GLN A 118 -3.85 24.81 14.01
C GLN A 118 -2.67 25.15 14.92
N SER A 119 -2.02 24.15 15.51
CA SER A 119 -0.83 24.34 16.35
C SER A 119 0.46 24.56 15.54
N GLY A 120 0.40 24.47 14.22
CA GLY A 120 1.57 24.63 13.34
C GLY A 120 2.49 23.41 13.32
N GLU A 121 2.01 22.26 13.79
CA GLU A 121 2.76 20.99 13.83
C GLU A 121 1.98 19.89 13.07
N PRO A 122 1.79 20.03 11.74
CA PRO A 122 1.04 19.05 10.97
C PRO A 122 1.74 17.69 10.94
N TYR A 123 0.94 16.63 10.78
CA TYR A 123 1.47 15.30 10.44
C TYR A 123 2.02 15.30 9.00
N ASP A 124 3.13 14.59 8.78
CA ASP A 124 3.71 14.42 7.45
C ASP A 124 2.85 13.48 6.58
N PHE A 125 2.21 12.49 7.22
CA PHE A 125 1.25 11.61 6.57
C PHE A 125 0.27 10.98 7.57
N VAL A 126 -0.88 10.56 7.03
CA VAL A 126 -1.94 9.87 7.76
C VAL A 126 -2.12 8.48 7.17
N LEU A 127 -2.06 7.46 8.00
CA LEU A 127 -2.36 6.08 7.63
C LEU A 127 -3.71 5.70 8.26
N MET A 128 -4.76 5.60 7.46
CA MET A 128 -6.12 5.34 7.93
C MET A 128 -6.67 4.07 7.29
N ASP A 129 -7.36 3.23 8.08
CA ASP A 129 -8.13 2.13 7.51
C ASP A 129 -9.30 2.69 6.66
N MET A 130 -9.45 2.12 5.48
CA MET A 130 -10.51 2.47 4.54
C MET A 130 -11.90 1.99 5.00
N GLN A 131 -11.98 0.99 5.90
CA GLN A 131 -13.25 0.41 6.37
C GLN A 131 -13.52 0.69 7.84
N MET A 132 -13.66 1.98 8.17
CA MET A 132 -13.99 2.46 9.52
C MET A 132 -15.38 3.08 9.62
#